data_AF-A0A962I3W6-F1
#
_entry.id   AF-A0A962I3W6-F1
#
_cell.length_a   1.000
_cell.length_b   1.000
_cell.length_c   1.000
_cell.angle_alpha   90.00
_cell.angle_beta   90.00
_cell.angle_gamma   90.00
#
_symmetry.space_group_name_H-M   'P 1'
#
loop_
_entity.id
_entity.type
_entity.pdbx_description
1 polymer ?
#
loop_
_entity_poly.entity_id
_entity_poly.type
_entity_poly.pdbx_seq_one_letter_code
_entity_poly.pdbx_strand_id
1 'polypeptide(L)'
;MGAENGLYRSNDAGASWNRVTGAIGGEDVGRLAIGLSADGARVFIGGQRGNNVVLQVSDNGGQNWGAPAETAIPDPNGNDLGNPLSYCESQCGYDNVIAVNPQNSFDFLLGGVGSYRTQDGGQSFLRIGQNNNPDNGNPGPVHVGHHVILHDPNDPQVVYNGNDGGIYRSTNGGTSWTSIGGSLSTLQPYHVSLHPTN
;
A
#
# COMPACT_ATOMS: atom_id res chain seq x y z
N MET A 1 12.52 8.53 -4.77
CA MET A 1 12.70 9.93 -4.29
C MET A 1 11.81 10.11 -3.08
N GLY A 2 12.38 10.20 -1.88
CA GLY A 2 11.68 10.55 -0.64
C GLY A 2 12.39 11.76 -0.05
N ALA A 3 11.64 12.76 0.42
CA ALA A 3 12.23 13.92 1.05
C ALA A 3 12.82 13.50 2.40
N GLU A 4 14.11 13.76 2.62
CA GLU A 4 14.68 13.72 3.95
C GLU A 4 13.79 14.58 4.87
N ASN A 5 13.40 14.04 6.03
CA ASN A 5 12.74 14.76 7.13
C ASN A 5 11.21 14.98 7.08
N GLY A 6 10.47 14.38 6.13
CA GLY A 6 9.00 14.29 6.17
C GLY A 6 8.27 14.84 4.94
N LEU A 7 7.00 15.22 5.11
CA LEU A 7 6.15 15.72 4.02
C LEU A 7 6.42 17.21 3.71
N TYR A 8 6.56 17.53 2.43
CA TYR A 8 6.67 18.91 1.92
C TYR A 8 5.55 19.21 0.93
N ARG A 9 5.11 20.46 0.89
CA ARG A 9 4.07 20.96 -0.01
C ARG A 9 4.53 22.24 -0.70
N SER A 10 4.20 22.35 -1.99
CA SER A 10 4.26 23.58 -2.76
C SER A 10 2.86 24.14 -2.98
N ASN A 11 2.75 25.47 -3.01
CA ASN A 11 1.53 26.20 -3.41
C ASN A 11 1.75 27.05 -4.68
N ASP A 12 2.89 26.87 -5.35
CA ASP A 12 3.36 27.67 -6.48
C ASP A 12 3.89 26.77 -7.61
N ALA A 13 3.22 25.63 -7.82
CA ALA A 13 3.55 24.65 -8.86
C ALA A 13 5.00 24.13 -8.80
N GLY A 14 5.56 24.03 -7.59
CA GLY A 14 6.87 23.44 -7.32
C GLY A 14 8.03 24.44 -7.29
N ALA A 15 7.76 25.75 -7.44
CA ALA A 15 8.80 26.78 -7.37
C ALA A 15 9.40 26.92 -5.95
N SER A 16 8.58 26.74 -4.91
CA SER A 16 9.01 26.66 -3.53
C SER A 16 8.29 25.55 -2.76
N TRP A 17 8.95 25.03 -1.73
CA TRP A 17 8.46 23.92 -0.92
C TRP A 17 8.57 24.26 0.56
N ASN A 18 7.47 24.07 1.28
CA ASN A 18 7.42 24.24 2.72
C ASN A 18 7.15 22.90 3.39
N ARG A 19 7.81 22.66 4.51
CA ARG A 19 7.55 21.46 5.32
C ARG A 19 6.14 21.53 5.89
N VAL A 20 5.39 20.44 5.78
CA VAL A 20 4.04 20.33 6.34
C VAL A 20 4.16 19.98 7.82
N THR A 21 3.72 20.89 8.68
CA THR A 21 3.73 20.68 10.14
C THR A 21 2.59 19.75 10.57
N GLY A 22 2.83 18.91 11.57
CA GLY A 22 1.85 17.93 12.08
C GLY A 22 1.78 16.63 11.28
N ALA A 23 2.20 16.63 10.02
CA ALA A 23 2.41 15.41 9.25
C ALA A 23 3.62 14.60 9.78
N ILE A 24 3.69 13.32 9.42
CA ILE A 24 4.85 12.44 9.68
C ILE A 24 6.14 13.15 9.27
N GLY A 25 7.10 13.13 10.18
CA GLY A 25 8.35 13.86 10.05
C GLY A 25 9.39 13.44 11.09
N GLY A 26 10.64 13.84 10.85
CA GLY A 26 11.80 13.45 11.65
C GLY A 26 12.91 12.88 10.76
N GLU A 27 14.13 12.77 11.31
CA GLU A 27 15.32 12.31 10.57
C GLU A 27 15.24 10.83 10.15
N ASP A 28 14.30 10.08 10.71
CA ASP A 28 14.11 8.65 10.51
C ASP A 28 12.93 8.31 9.58
N VAL A 29 12.41 9.29 8.83
CA VAL A 29 11.32 9.06 7.87
C VAL A 29 11.87 8.44 6.58
N GLY A 30 11.38 7.26 6.25
CA GLY A 30 11.66 6.56 4.99
C GLY A 30 10.72 6.99 3.86
N ARG A 31 10.56 6.11 2.85
CA ARG A 31 9.62 6.35 1.75
C ARG A 31 8.19 6.42 2.28
N LEU A 32 7.48 7.46 1.85
CA LEU A 32 6.04 7.61 2.05
C LEU A 32 5.30 7.44 0.71
N ALA A 33 4.20 6.71 0.74
CA ALA A 33 3.15 6.79 -0.27
C ALA A 33 2.14 7.88 0.13
N ILE A 34 1.53 8.49 -0.87
CA ILE A 34 0.53 9.55 -0.70
C ILE A 34 -0.71 9.15 -1.50
N GLY A 35 -1.88 9.18 -0.84
CA GLY A 35 -3.19 9.02 -1.46
C GLY A 35 -4.04 10.27 -1.27
N LEU A 36 -4.91 10.59 -2.22
CA LEU A 36 -5.81 11.75 -2.17
C LEU A 36 -7.24 11.31 -2.48
N SER A 37 -8.22 11.88 -1.77
CA SER A 37 -9.61 11.82 -2.22
C SER A 37 -9.81 12.63 -3.51
N ALA A 38 -10.85 12.30 -4.27
CA ALA A 38 -11.12 12.96 -5.56
C ALA A 38 -11.34 14.47 -5.45
N ASP A 39 -11.87 14.95 -4.32
CA ASP A 39 -12.05 16.37 -4.01
C ASP A 39 -10.82 17.03 -3.35
N GLY A 40 -9.78 16.25 -3.06
CA GLY A 40 -8.58 16.68 -2.34
C GLY A 40 -8.80 17.01 -0.86
N ALA A 41 -9.99 16.77 -0.31
CA ALA A 41 -10.30 17.07 1.09
C ALA A 41 -9.58 16.13 2.06
N ARG A 42 -9.41 14.85 1.69
CA ARG A 42 -8.66 13.87 2.49
C ARG A 42 -7.30 13.57 1.85
N VAL A 43 -6.25 13.66 2.66
CA VAL A 43 -4.87 13.30 2.28
C VAL A 43 -4.41 12.18 3.19
N PHE A 44 -3.95 11.09 2.59
CA PHE A 44 -3.42 9.92 3.26
C PHE A 44 -1.92 9.87 3.02
N ILE A 45 -1.15 9.65 4.07
CA ILE A 45 0.27 9.35 3.95
C ILE A 45 0.58 8.08 4.73
N GLY A 46 1.41 7.22 4.17
CA GLY A 46 1.80 5.99 4.84
C GLY A 46 3.16 5.50 4.40
N GLY A 47 3.89 4.87 5.31
CA GLY A 47 5.21 4.34 5.03
C GLY A 47 6.01 4.16 6.31
N GLN A 48 7.33 4.26 6.19
CA GLN A 48 8.24 3.94 7.29
C GLN A 48 8.65 5.17 8.09
N ARG A 49 8.63 5.06 9.42
CA ARG A 49 9.27 5.97 10.36
C ARG A 49 10.05 5.16 11.40
N GLY A 50 11.36 5.28 11.37
CA GLY A 50 12.24 4.41 12.15
C GLY A 50 12.02 2.95 11.78
N ASN A 51 11.68 2.12 12.77
CA ASN A 51 11.36 0.70 12.57
C ASN A 51 9.85 0.43 12.42
N ASN A 52 9.01 1.47 12.43
CA ASN A 52 7.55 1.32 12.43
C ASN A 52 6.97 1.67 11.06
N VAL A 53 5.86 1.02 10.73
CA VAL A 53 5.00 1.42 9.62
C VAL A 53 3.86 2.26 10.15
N VAL A 54 3.70 3.43 9.57
CA VAL A 54 2.75 4.46 10.01
C VAL A 54 1.80 4.82 8.89
N LEU A 55 0.55 5.11 9.26
CA LEU A 55 -0.47 5.71 8.42
C LEU A 55 -0.99 6.97 9.13
N GLN A 56 -1.15 8.05 8.39
CA GLN A 56 -1.70 9.30 8.90
C GLN A 56 -2.64 9.92 7.88
N VAL A 57 -3.71 10.52 8.37
CA VAL A 57 -4.76 11.13 7.54
C VAL A 57 -4.94 12.59 7.94
N SER A 58 -5.15 13.43 6.93
CA SER A 58 -5.68 14.77 7.05
C SER A 58 -7.07 14.81 6.44
N ASP A 59 -8.05 15.40 7.14
CA ASP A 59 -9.43 15.55 6.66
C ASP A 59 -9.73 16.97 6.11
N ASN A 60 -8.69 17.79 5.90
CA ASN A 60 -8.84 19.17 5.45
C ASN A 60 -7.74 19.61 4.45
N GLY A 61 -7.39 18.72 3.51
CA GLY A 61 -6.45 19.03 2.43
C GLY A 61 -5.01 19.24 2.89
N GLY A 62 -4.61 18.56 3.96
CA GLY A 62 -3.25 18.59 4.50
C GLY A 62 -2.96 19.80 5.41
N GLN A 63 -3.97 20.55 5.85
CA GLN A 63 -3.76 21.70 6.76
C GLN A 63 -3.49 21.23 8.19
N ASN A 64 -4.29 20.27 8.68
CA ASN A 64 -4.14 19.63 9.99
C ASN A 64 -4.11 18.11 9.80
N TRP A 65 -3.41 17.42 10.70
CA TRP A 65 -3.20 15.97 10.62
C TRP A 65 -3.66 15.30 11.90
N GLY A 66 -4.34 14.16 11.78
CA GLY A 66 -4.66 13.30 12.91
C GLY A 66 -3.40 12.65 13.50
N ALA A 67 -3.53 11.97 14.64
CA ALA A 67 -2.41 11.20 15.18
C ALA A 67 -2.00 10.08 14.18
N PRO A 68 -0.69 9.83 13.97
CA PRO A 68 -0.25 8.66 13.22
C PRO A 68 -0.76 7.39 13.89
N ALA A 69 -1.38 6.50 13.12
CA ALA A 69 -1.68 5.16 13.55
C ALA A 69 -0.52 4.25 13.15
N GLU A 70 -0.01 3.46 14.10
CA GLU A 70 0.82 2.31 13.77
C GLU A 70 -0.10 1.26 13.16
N THR A 71 0.19 0.84 11.92
CA THR A 71 -0.66 -0.09 11.18
C THR A 71 -0.40 -1.52 11.64
N ALA A 72 -0.53 -1.79 12.94
CA ALA A 72 -0.78 -3.16 13.39
C ALA A 72 -2.16 -3.52 12.83
N ILE A 73 -2.19 -4.03 11.60
CA ILE A 73 -3.43 -4.40 10.92
C ILE A 73 -4.00 -5.59 11.69
N PRO A 74 -5.17 -5.46 12.34
CA PRO A 74 -5.72 -6.56 13.12
C PRO A 74 -6.03 -7.74 12.19
N ASP A 75 -5.38 -8.89 12.38
CA ASP A 75 -5.76 -10.15 11.74
C ASP A 75 -6.87 -10.81 12.58
N PRO A 76 -8.11 -10.87 12.10
CA PRO A 76 -9.22 -11.50 12.83
C PRO A 76 -9.04 -13.01 12.99
N ASN A 77 -8.12 -13.65 12.26
CA ASN A 77 -7.88 -15.09 12.35
C ASN A 77 -6.71 -15.45 13.28
N GLY A 78 -5.95 -14.47 13.79
CA GLY A 78 -4.86 -14.72 14.73
C GLY A 78 -3.76 -15.65 14.22
N ASN A 79 -3.61 -15.76 12.89
CA ASN A 79 -2.65 -16.66 12.24
C ASN A 79 -1.28 -15.99 12.06
N ASP A 80 -1.15 -14.72 12.40
CA ASP A 80 0.16 -14.08 12.53
C ASP A 80 0.83 -14.54 13.82
N LEU A 81 1.90 -15.33 13.65
CA LEU A 81 2.75 -15.95 14.67
C LEU A 81 3.49 -14.89 15.53
N GLY A 82 2.74 -14.12 16.32
CA GLY A 82 3.26 -13.23 17.36
C GLY A 82 3.79 -11.87 16.89
N ASN A 83 3.50 -11.44 15.66
CA ASN A 83 3.90 -10.12 15.17
C ASN A 83 2.90 -9.65 14.08
N PRO A 84 1.92 -8.76 14.36
CA PRO A 84 0.98 -8.31 13.33
C PRO A 84 1.76 -7.59 12.22
N LEU A 85 1.92 -8.23 11.07
CA LEU A 85 2.73 -7.69 9.99
C LEU A 85 2.05 -6.43 9.45
N SER A 86 2.75 -5.30 9.57
CA SER A 86 2.33 -4.04 8.95
C SER A 86 2.26 -4.19 7.43
N TYR A 87 1.44 -3.40 6.73
CA TYR A 87 1.14 -3.66 5.32
C TYR A 87 2.36 -3.70 4.38
N CYS A 88 3.42 -2.94 4.70
CA CYS A 88 4.68 -2.95 3.96
C CYS A 88 5.85 -3.56 4.73
N GLU A 89 5.62 -4.20 5.89
CA GLU A 89 6.66 -4.85 6.72
C GLU A 89 7.94 -4.00 6.82
N SER A 90 9.09 -4.53 6.42
CA SER A 90 10.38 -3.81 6.31
C SER A 90 10.68 -3.28 4.90
N GLN A 91 9.72 -3.39 3.98
CA GLN A 91 9.88 -3.14 2.54
C GLN A 91 9.17 -1.88 2.04
N CYS A 92 8.70 -0.99 2.92
CA CYS A 92 8.06 0.28 2.53
C CYS A 92 8.93 1.17 1.60
N GLY A 93 10.25 0.95 1.55
CA GLY A 93 11.16 1.57 0.58
C GLY A 93 11.02 1.01 -0.84
N TYR A 94 10.71 -0.28 -0.97
CA TYR A 94 10.57 -1.03 -2.21
C TYR A 94 9.12 -1.03 -2.71
N ASP A 95 8.19 -1.55 -1.92
CA ASP A 95 6.75 -1.65 -2.21
C ASP A 95 5.94 -0.80 -1.22
N ASN A 96 5.28 0.24 -1.73
CA ASN A 96 4.44 1.10 -0.91
C ASN A 96 3.47 1.88 -1.79
N VAL A 97 2.18 1.61 -1.62
CA VAL A 97 1.08 2.26 -2.33
C VAL A 97 -0.13 2.47 -1.42
N ILE A 98 -0.76 3.63 -1.60
CA ILE A 98 -2.09 3.95 -1.09
C ILE A 98 -2.98 4.27 -2.29
N ALA A 99 -4.04 3.50 -2.48
CA ALA A 99 -5.02 3.72 -3.54
C ALA A 99 -6.36 4.09 -2.91
N VAL A 100 -6.83 5.31 -3.14
CA VAL A 100 -8.08 5.82 -2.56
C VAL A 100 -9.21 5.61 -3.55
N ASN A 101 -10.35 5.08 -3.09
CA ASN A 101 -11.54 4.96 -3.92
C ASN A 101 -12.02 6.38 -4.31
N PRO A 102 -12.15 6.69 -5.62
CA PRO A 102 -12.52 8.03 -6.08
C PRO A 102 -13.96 8.43 -5.74
N GLN A 103 -14.83 7.47 -5.41
CA GLN A 103 -16.24 7.68 -5.09
C GLN A 103 -16.52 7.67 -3.58
N ASN A 104 -15.61 7.13 -2.76
CA ASN A 104 -15.75 7.09 -1.30
C ASN A 104 -14.37 7.09 -0.63
N SER A 105 -13.96 8.20 -0.03
CA SER A 105 -12.63 8.31 0.60
C SER A 105 -12.49 7.58 1.94
N PHE A 106 -13.54 6.92 2.46
CA PHE A 106 -13.41 5.97 3.57
C PHE A 106 -13.02 4.56 3.10
N ASP A 107 -13.07 4.32 1.79
CA ASP A 107 -12.63 3.10 1.15
C ASP A 107 -11.27 3.33 0.48
N PHE A 108 -10.25 2.63 0.95
CA PHE A 108 -8.92 2.71 0.35
C PHE A 108 -8.15 1.43 0.56
N LEU A 109 -7.18 1.21 -0.33
CA LEU A 109 -6.32 0.05 -0.35
C LEU A 109 -4.91 0.47 -0.01
N LEU A 110 -4.24 -0.41 0.71
CA LEU A 110 -2.82 -0.36 1.01
C LEU A 110 -2.14 -1.52 0.28
N GLY A 111 -0.94 -1.27 -0.21
CA GLY A 111 -0.06 -2.27 -0.80
C GLY A 111 1.38 -2.05 -0.37
N GLY A 112 2.02 -3.14 0.05
CA GLY A 112 3.45 -3.25 0.30
C GLY A 112 3.80 -4.73 0.13
N VAL A 113 4.41 -5.36 1.12
CA VAL A 113 4.48 -6.83 1.15
C VAL A 113 3.09 -7.45 1.12
N GLY A 114 2.17 -6.90 1.92
CA GLY A 114 0.77 -7.30 1.96
C GLY A 114 -0.15 -6.34 1.20
N SER A 115 -1.35 -6.81 0.81
CA SER A 115 -2.42 -5.91 0.33
C SER A 115 -3.67 -5.99 1.20
N TYR A 116 -4.19 -4.81 1.55
CA TYR A 116 -5.29 -4.64 2.49
C TYR A 116 -6.27 -3.59 1.97
N ARG A 117 -7.54 -3.73 2.34
CA ARG A 117 -8.61 -2.76 2.07
C ARG A 117 -9.29 -2.38 3.36
N THR A 118 -9.55 -1.10 3.55
CA THR A 118 -10.51 -0.62 4.54
C THR A 118 -11.74 -0.07 3.82
N GLN A 119 -12.88 -0.08 4.49
CA GLN A 119 -14.11 0.58 4.04
C GLN A 119 -14.67 1.55 5.09
N ASP A 120 -13.94 1.77 6.18
CA ASP A 120 -14.34 2.57 7.34
C ASP A 120 -13.31 3.68 7.68
N GLY A 121 -12.47 4.04 6.70
CA GLY A 121 -11.48 5.10 6.86
C GLY A 121 -10.24 4.68 7.65
N GLY A 122 -9.94 3.39 7.69
CA GLY A 122 -8.76 2.83 8.34
C GLY A 122 -8.97 2.43 9.80
N GLN A 123 -10.22 2.25 10.24
CA GLN A 123 -10.51 1.69 11.57
C GLN A 123 -10.35 0.17 11.57
N SER A 124 -10.70 -0.49 10.47
CA SER A 124 -10.46 -1.91 10.23
C SER A 124 -9.99 -2.16 8.80
N PHE A 125 -9.28 -3.27 8.61
CA PHE A 125 -8.73 -3.67 7.32
C PHE A 125 -8.98 -5.15 7.07
N LEU A 126 -9.34 -5.47 5.84
CA LEU A 126 -9.42 -6.81 5.30
C LEU A 126 -8.20 -7.06 4.43
N ARG A 127 -7.53 -8.21 4.62
CA ARG A 127 -6.47 -8.63 3.70
C ARG A 127 -7.10 -9.07 2.37
N ILE A 128 -6.65 -8.47 1.27
CA ILE A 128 -7.16 -8.70 -0.09
C ILE A 128 -6.10 -9.25 -1.05
N GLY A 129 -4.84 -9.38 -0.61
CA GLY A 129 -3.76 -10.03 -1.34
C GLY A 129 -2.85 -10.83 -0.41
N GLN A 130 -1.84 -11.51 -0.95
CA GLN A 130 -0.85 -12.22 -0.12
C GLN A 130 -0.02 -11.28 0.74
N ASN A 131 0.65 -11.84 1.74
CA ASN A 131 1.81 -11.29 2.44
C ASN A 131 2.84 -12.44 2.64
N ASN A 132 3.92 -12.20 3.40
CA ASN A 132 4.94 -13.23 3.67
C ASN A 132 4.45 -14.41 4.56
N ASN A 133 3.20 -14.38 5.05
CA ASN A 133 2.59 -15.41 5.88
C ASN A 133 1.30 -15.95 5.23
N PRO A 134 1.40 -16.88 4.26
CA PRO A 134 0.25 -17.38 3.51
C PRO A 134 -0.73 -18.17 4.41
N ASP A 135 -2.03 -17.99 4.21
CA ASP A 135 -3.08 -18.67 4.98
C ASP A 135 -2.96 -20.19 4.91
N ASN A 136 -2.49 -20.79 6.00
CA ASN A 136 -2.30 -22.24 6.08
C ASN A 136 -1.46 -22.80 4.92
N GLY A 137 -0.48 -22.02 4.44
CA GLY A 137 0.36 -22.41 3.31
C GLY A 137 -0.33 -22.33 1.94
N ASN A 138 -1.56 -21.83 1.85
CA ASN A 138 -2.19 -21.49 0.59
C ASN A 138 -1.89 -20.03 0.26
N PRO A 139 -1.02 -19.77 -0.72
CA PRO A 139 -0.69 -18.41 -1.09
C PRO A 139 -1.93 -17.74 -1.74
N GLY A 140 -2.85 -18.46 -2.39
CA GLY A 140 -3.88 -17.83 -3.20
C GLY A 140 -3.30 -17.19 -4.48
N PRO A 141 -4.07 -16.41 -5.24
CA PRO A 141 -3.70 -16.09 -6.63
C PRO A 141 -2.75 -14.90 -6.82
N VAL A 142 -2.72 -13.94 -5.91
CA VAL A 142 -1.97 -12.68 -6.07
C VAL A 142 -0.67 -12.72 -5.29
N HIS A 143 0.47 -12.56 -5.95
CA HIS A 143 1.79 -12.52 -5.31
C HIS A 143 1.95 -11.29 -4.39
N VAL A 144 2.86 -11.38 -3.42
CA VAL A 144 3.31 -10.29 -2.54
C VAL A 144 4.04 -9.17 -3.32
N GLY A 145 4.40 -8.08 -2.65
CA GLY A 145 5.23 -7.02 -3.24
C GLY A 145 4.42 -6.14 -4.19
N HIS A 146 3.45 -5.42 -3.64
CA HIS A 146 2.47 -4.62 -4.36
C HIS A 146 2.99 -3.20 -4.61
N HIS A 147 3.35 -2.92 -5.86
CA HIS A 147 3.95 -1.64 -6.27
C HIS A 147 2.92 -0.61 -6.69
N VAL A 148 1.78 -1.07 -7.22
CA VAL A 148 0.71 -0.20 -7.71
C VAL A 148 -0.66 -0.86 -7.53
N ILE A 149 -1.62 -0.07 -7.07
CA ILE A 149 -3.03 -0.44 -6.99
C ILE A 149 -3.85 0.71 -7.58
N LEU A 150 -4.83 0.39 -8.41
CA LEU A 150 -5.71 1.37 -9.04
C LEU A 150 -7.16 0.91 -8.93
N HIS A 151 -8.05 1.85 -8.58
CA HIS A 151 -9.48 1.67 -8.78
C HIS A 151 -9.88 2.06 -10.20
N ASP A 152 -10.84 1.36 -10.79
CA ASP A 152 -11.59 1.91 -11.91
C ASP A 152 -12.42 3.11 -11.41
N PRO A 153 -12.32 4.28 -12.06
CA PRO A 153 -13.04 5.47 -11.61
C PRO A 153 -14.56 5.36 -11.74
N ASN A 154 -15.06 4.49 -12.62
CA ASN A 154 -16.49 4.30 -12.86
C ASN A 154 -17.08 3.21 -11.97
N ASP A 155 -16.29 2.18 -11.64
CA ASP A 155 -16.66 1.10 -10.73
C ASP A 155 -15.52 0.75 -9.77
N PRO A 156 -15.48 1.33 -8.56
CA PRO A 156 -14.39 1.11 -7.62
C PRO A 156 -14.27 -0.33 -7.08
N GLN A 157 -15.23 -1.22 -7.38
CA GLN A 157 -15.07 -2.66 -7.13
C GLN A 157 -14.16 -3.33 -8.16
N VAL A 158 -13.95 -2.70 -9.31
CA VAL A 158 -12.91 -3.09 -10.25
C VAL A 158 -11.59 -2.50 -9.80
N VAL A 159 -10.65 -3.38 -9.43
CA VAL A 159 -9.34 -3.00 -8.91
C VAL A 159 -8.25 -3.69 -9.71
N TYR A 160 -7.18 -2.96 -10.02
CA TYR A 160 -5.98 -3.48 -10.65
C TYR A 160 -4.83 -3.47 -9.65
N ASN A 161 -4.06 -4.55 -9.59
CA ASN A 161 -2.91 -4.70 -8.70
C ASN A 161 -1.71 -5.17 -9.53
N GLY A 162 -0.69 -4.31 -9.57
CA GLY A 162 0.62 -4.63 -10.13
C GLY A 162 1.59 -4.96 -9.01
N ASN A 163 2.14 -6.17 -9.04
CA ASN A 163 3.05 -6.70 -8.04
C ASN A 163 4.17 -7.51 -8.70
N ASP A 164 5.10 -8.03 -7.90
CA ASP A 164 6.24 -8.82 -8.38
C ASP A 164 5.83 -10.09 -9.16
N GLY A 165 4.60 -10.59 -8.97
CA GLY A 165 4.04 -11.71 -9.73
C GLY A 165 3.35 -11.32 -11.05
N GLY A 166 3.15 -10.03 -11.31
CA GLY A 166 2.52 -9.51 -12.53
C GLY A 166 1.31 -8.60 -12.27
N ILE A 167 0.36 -8.62 -13.20
CA ILE A 167 -0.82 -7.73 -13.17
C ILE A 167 -2.08 -8.56 -12.94
N TYR A 168 -2.85 -8.16 -11.93
CA TYR A 168 -4.07 -8.82 -11.50
C TYR A 168 -5.25 -7.83 -11.52
N ARG A 169 -6.43 -8.35 -11.84
CA ARG A 169 -7.70 -7.61 -11.82
C ARG A 169 -8.69 -8.30 -10.90
N SER A 170 -9.33 -7.51 -10.05
CA SER A 170 -10.52 -7.89 -9.29
C SER A 170 -11.74 -7.16 -9.85
N THR A 171 -12.92 -7.76 -9.72
CA THR A 171 -14.23 -7.13 -10.01
C THR A 171 -15.15 -7.12 -8.80
N ASN A 172 -14.62 -7.48 -7.63
CA ASN A 172 -15.33 -7.55 -6.36
C ASN A 172 -14.47 -6.97 -5.23
N GLY A 173 -13.67 -5.96 -5.58
CA GLY A 173 -12.98 -5.10 -4.65
C GLY A 173 -11.88 -5.79 -3.84
N GLY A 174 -11.24 -6.79 -4.45
CA GLY A 174 -10.10 -7.52 -3.87
C GLY A 174 -10.46 -8.84 -3.22
N THR A 175 -11.74 -9.24 -3.19
CA THR A 175 -12.16 -10.54 -2.64
C THR A 175 -11.63 -11.72 -3.47
N SER A 176 -11.60 -11.56 -4.79
CA SER A 176 -10.95 -12.50 -5.71
C SER A 176 -10.27 -11.79 -6.87
N TRP A 177 -9.30 -12.48 -7.48
CA TRP A 177 -8.42 -11.90 -8.49
C TRP A 177 -8.23 -12.83 -9.70
N THR A 178 -8.12 -12.21 -10.86
CA THR A 178 -7.76 -12.86 -12.12
C THR A 178 -6.44 -12.27 -12.61
N SER A 179 -5.46 -13.11 -12.94
CA SER A 179 -4.25 -12.64 -13.63
C SER A 179 -4.61 -12.17 -15.03
N ILE A 180 -4.18 -10.96 -15.38
CA ILE A 180 -4.40 -10.34 -16.70
C ILE A 180 -3.08 -9.99 -17.39
N GLY A 181 -1.94 -10.40 -16.84
CA GLY A 181 -0.61 -10.14 -17.39
C GLY A 181 -0.34 -10.83 -18.73
N GLY A 182 -1.09 -11.88 -19.06
CA GLY A 182 -0.99 -12.56 -20.37
C GLY A 182 0.43 -13.02 -20.69
N SER A 183 0.99 -12.53 -21.81
CA SER A 183 2.35 -12.83 -22.27
C SER A 183 3.41 -11.85 -21.77
N LEU A 184 3.08 -10.94 -20.85
CA LEU A 184 4.09 -10.08 -20.23
C LEU A 184 5.08 -10.95 -19.44
N SER A 185 6.35 -10.83 -19.79
CA SER A 185 7.42 -11.56 -19.12
C SER A 185 7.77 -10.83 -17.81
N THR A 186 7.00 -11.12 -16.75
CA THR A 186 7.19 -10.53 -15.41
C THR A 186 8.00 -11.43 -14.47
N LEU A 187 8.50 -12.57 -14.96
CA LEU A 187 9.30 -13.52 -14.19
C LEU A 187 10.69 -12.95 -13.85
N GLN A 188 11.10 -13.16 -12.60
CA GLN A 188 12.45 -12.89 -12.11
C GLN A 188 13.14 -14.21 -11.73
N PRO A 189 13.86 -14.87 -12.65
CA PRO A 189 14.59 -16.09 -12.32
C PRO A 189 15.80 -15.75 -11.45
N TYR A 190 15.80 -16.20 -10.20
CA TYR A 190 16.92 -16.01 -9.27
C TYR A 190 18.03 -17.04 -9.47
N HIS A 191 17.66 -18.27 -9.80
CA HIS A 191 18.60 -19.36 -10.02
C HIS A 191 18.13 -20.22 -11.18
N VAL A 192 19.09 -20.59 -12.02
CA VAL A 192 18.95 -21.68 -12.98
C VAL A 192 20.16 -22.59 -12.78
N SER A 193 19.92 -23.89 -12.75
CA SER A 193 20.99 -24.88 -12.79
C SER A 193 20.75 -25.84 -13.95
N LEU A 194 21.83 -26.32 -14.54
CA LEU A 194 21.81 -27.36 -15.56
C LEU A 194 22.30 -28.67 -14.93
N HIS A 195 21.78 -29.78 -15.43
CA HIS A 195 22.25 -31.10 -15.01
C HIS A 195 23.72 -31.29 -15.46
N PRO A 196 24.62 -31.82 -14.61
CA PRO A 196 26.06 -31.89 -14.91
C PRO A 196 26.44 -32.84 -16.07
N THR A 197 25.47 -33.53 -16.66
CA THR A 197 25.69 -34.48 -17.77
C THR A 197 24.87 -34.16 -19.02
N ASN A 198 24.31 -32.96 -19.14
CA ASN A 198 23.68 -32.45 -20.37
C ASN A 198 24.33 -31.14 -20.79
#